data_AF-A0A7X8EMA3-F1
#
_entry.id   AF-A0A7X8EMA3-F1
#
_cell.length_a   1.000
_cell.length_b   1.000
_cell.length_c   1.000
_cell.angle_alpha   90.00
_cell.angle_beta   90.00
_cell.angle_gamma   90.00
#
_symmetry.space_group_name_H-M   'P 1'
#
loop_
_entity.id
_entity.type
_entity.pdbx_description
1 polymer ?
#
loop_
_entity_poly.entity_id
_entity_poly.type
_entity_poly.pdbx_seq_one_letter_code
_entity_poly.pdbx_strand_id
1 'polypeptide(L)'
;MIEHEAAYTVEDMDRVGFDERILICKNLFVRDQRKKPRHWLVVLPKDKRADLDGLAEQLGTKHLSFASEERLGRYLGLGQGEVTPLGIFNDRSRSVTVVFDRDLVDKECLGVHPNDNTATLALSFSDILKFISEQGNTVKYVTLSD
;
A
#
# COMPACT_ATOMS: atom_id res chain seq x y z
N MET A 1 -13.29 8.90 -10.57
CA MET A 1 -11.94 9.39 -10.90
C MET A 1 -11.96 10.89 -10.70
N ILE A 2 -11.22 11.40 -9.73
CA ILE A 2 -10.99 12.84 -9.59
C ILE A 2 -9.66 13.09 -10.29
N GLU A 3 -9.71 13.63 -11.50
CA GLU A 3 -8.52 14.08 -12.21
C GLU A 3 -8.07 15.40 -11.58
N HIS A 4 -6.84 15.44 -11.08
CA HIS A 4 -6.23 16.65 -10.55
C HIS A 4 -4.85 16.81 -11.18
N GLU A 5 -4.34 18.04 -11.30
CA GLU A 5 -2.93 18.24 -11.64
C GLU A 5 -2.06 17.68 -10.51
N ALA A 6 -0.84 17.26 -10.85
CA ALA A 6 0.10 16.72 -9.88
C ALA A 6 0.38 17.73 -8.77
N ALA A 7 0.00 17.37 -7.54
CA ALA A 7 0.17 18.20 -6.37
C ALA A 7 1.54 17.89 -5.74
N TYR A 8 2.48 18.85 -5.86
CA TYR A 8 3.85 18.69 -5.38
C TYR A 8 4.12 19.40 -4.04
N THR A 9 3.18 20.23 -3.59
CA THR A 9 3.26 20.97 -2.32
C THR A 9 2.04 20.70 -1.44
N VAL A 10 2.15 21.01 -0.13
CA VAL A 10 1.03 20.91 0.82
C VAL A 10 -0.12 21.82 0.38
N GLU A 11 0.19 23.00 -0.16
CA GLU A 11 -0.79 23.95 -0.69
C GLU A 11 -1.49 23.46 -1.97
N ASP A 12 -0.83 22.61 -2.76
CA ASP A 12 -1.47 21.97 -3.93
C ASP A 12 -2.46 20.88 -3.51
N MET A 13 -2.17 20.12 -2.43
CA MET A 13 -3.12 19.15 -1.87
C MET A 13 -4.39 19.81 -1.32
N ASP A 14 -4.26 20.98 -0.69
CA ASP A 14 -5.40 21.77 -0.19
C ASP A 14 -6.28 22.34 -1.33
N ARG A 15 -5.68 22.67 -2.48
CA ARG A 15 -6.39 23.20 -3.66
C ARG A 15 -7.17 22.15 -4.44
N VAL A 16 -6.74 20.89 -4.41
CA VAL A 16 -7.47 19.78 -5.04
C VAL A 16 -8.80 19.50 -4.34
N GLY A 17 -8.99 20.00 -3.12
CA GLY A 17 -10.24 19.81 -2.38
C GLY A 17 -10.51 18.32 -2.21
N PHE A 18 -9.50 17.56 -1.77
CA PHE A 18 -9.78 16.24 -1.21
C PHE A 18 -10.78 16.48 -0.09
N ASP A 19 -12.01 16.04 -0.33
CA ASP A 19 -13.06 16.03 0.67
C ASP A 19 -12.44 15.52 1.97
N GLU A 20 -12.65 16.18 3.12
CA GLU A 20 -12.06 15.81 4.42
C GLU A 20 -12.32 14.33 4.80
N ARG A 21 -13.20 13.67 4.04
CA ARG A 21 -13.55 12.26 4.07
C ARG A 21 -12.53 11.31 3.41
N ILE A 22 -11.54 11.79 2.65
CA ILE A 22 -10.58 10.93 1.94
C ILE A 22 -9.38 10.62 2.83
N LEU A 23 -9.24 9.36 3.25
CA LEU A 23 -8.08 8.90 3.99
C LEU A 23 -6.96 8.52 3.02
N ILE A 24 -5.91 9.35 2.94
CA ILE A 24 -4.76 9.07 2.08
C ILE A 24 -3.94 7.91 2.65
N CYS A 25 -3.68 6.91 1.82
CA CYS A 25 -2.85 5.76 2.15
C CYS A 25 -1.44 5.93 1.61
N LYS A 26 -0.46 5.40 2.33
CA LYS A 26 0.86 5.09 1.79
C LYS A 26 1.06 3.58 1.74
N ASN A 27 2.06 3.15 0.97
CA ASN A 27 2.31 1.75 0.72
C ASN A 27 3.79 1.42 0.89
N LEU A 28 4.08 0.29 1.52
CA LEU A 28 5.44 -0.19 1.75
C LEU A 28 5.59 -1.56 1.13
N PHE A 29 6.64 -1.76 0.34
CA PHE A 29 7.02 -3.09 -0.12
C PHE A 29 8.20 -3.61 0.69
N VAL A 30 7.94 -4.57 1.56
CA VAL A 30 8.91 -5.09 2.55
C VAL A 30 9.12 -6.58 2.39
N ARG A 31 10.25 -7.06 2.90
CA ARG A 31 10.59 -8.47 2.91
C ARG A 31 11.25 -8.88 4.21
N ASP A 32 11.26 -10.19 4.48
CA ASP A 32 12.11 -10.76 5.52
C ASP A 32 13.54 -11.01 5.01
N GLN A 33 14.44 -11.34 5.93
CA GLN A 33 15.86 -11.58 5.65
C GLN A 33 16.21 -13.06 5.43
N ARG A 34 15.24 -13.90 5.08
CA ARG A 34 15.51 -15.33 4.82
C ARG A 34 16.20 -15.50 3.46
N LYS A 35 16.91 -16.63 3.28
CA LYS A 35 17.55 -17.00 1.99
C LYS A 35 16.55 -16.97 0.82
N LYS A 36 15.31 -17.42 1.08
CA LYS A 36 14.16 -17.24 0.19
C LYS A 36 13.18 -16.29 0.89
N PRO A 37 13.24 -14.98 0.58
CA PRO A 37 12.48 -14.00 1.34
C PRO A 37 10.99 -14.09 1.02
N ARG A 38 10.16 -13.88 2.05
CA ARG A 38 8.74 -13.57 1.88
C ARG A 38 8.58 -12.07 1.65
N HIS A 39 7.55 -11.70 0.89
CA HIS A 39 7.30 -10.30 0.51
C HIS A 39 5.91 -9.88 0.95
N TRP A 40 5.80 -8.65 1.44
CA TRP A 40 4.56 -8.04 1.86
C TRP A 40 4.39 -6.67 1.23
N LEU A 41 3.18 -6.40 0.76
CA LEU A 41 2.72 -5.06 0.41
C LEU A 41 1.86 -4.55 1.55
N VAL A 42 2.36 -3.56 2.29
CA VAL A 42 1.71 -3.02 3.48
C VAL A 42 1.03 -1.72 3.11
N VAL A 43 -0.28 -1.63 3.38
CA VAL A 43 -1.12 -0.47 3.13
C VAL A 43 -1.53 0.10 4.48
N LEU A 44 -1.24 1.38 4.71
CA LEU A 44 -1.48 2.07 5.98
C LEU A 44 -1.83 3.55 5.73
N PRO A 45 -2.49 4.25 6.69
CA PRO A 45 -2.67 5.69 6.61
C PRO A 45 -1.33 6.43 6.40
N LYS A 46 -1.35 7.51 5.62
CA LYS A 46 -0.16 8.30 5.28
C LYS A 46 0.60 8.79 6.51
N ASP A 47 -0.13 9.20 7.54
CA ASP A 47 0.44 9.83 8.74
C ASP A 47 0.94 8.84 9.80
N LYS A 48 0.51 7.57 9.73
CA LYS A 48 0.95 6.54 10.69
C LYS A 48 2.43 6.20 10.53
N ARG A 49 3.11 5.93 11.65
CA ARG A 49 4.49 5.44 11.60
C ARG A 49 4.57 4.01 11.04
N ALA A 50 5.52 3.81 10.13
CA ALA A 50 5.90 2.48 9.64
C ALA A 50 6.84 1.78 10.65
N ASP A 51 6.28 1.21 11.72
CA ASP A 51 7.04 0.40 12.67
C ASP A 51 7.32 -1.01 12.10
N LEU A 52 8.51 -1.19 11.51
CA LEU A 52 8.91 -2.47 10.93
C LEU A 52 9.15 -3.56 11.97
N ASP A 53 9.49 -3.20 13.22
CA ASP A 53 9.76 -4.17 14.28
C ASP A 53 8.44 -4.74 14.81
N GLY A 54 7.48 -3.86 15.14
CA GLY A 54 6.12 -4.27 15.50
C GLY A 54 5.40 -5.04 14.37
N LEU A 55 5.63 -4.63 13.12
CA LEU A 55 5.12 -5.38 11.96
C LEU A 55 5.78 -6.75 11.83
N ALA A 56 7.09 -6.87 12.08
CA ALA A 56 7.80 -8.15 12.02
C ALA A 56 7.23 -9.17 13.01
N GLU A 57 6.94 -8.74 14.23
CA GLU A 57 6.32 -9.55 15.27
C GLU A 57 4.94 -10.07 14.81
N GLN A 58 4.07 -9.17 14.36
CA GLN A 58 2.71 -9.53 13.89
C GLN A 58 2.73 -10.45 12.65
N LEU A 59 3.74 -10.32 11.79
CA LEU A 59 3.91 -11.18 10.60
C LEU A 59 4.67 -12.50 10.89
N GLY A 60 5.11 -12.73 12.12
CA GLY A 60 5.85 -13.93 12.51
C GLY A 60 7.22 -14.01 11.82
N THR A 61 7.96 -12.90 11.82
CA THR A 61 9.34 -12.82 11.30
C THR A 61 10.25 -12.08 12.27
N LYS A 62 11.56 -12.27 12.14
CA LYS A 62 12.55 -11.66 13.04
C LYS A 62 12.87 -10.21 12.70
N HIS A 63 12.88 -9.88 11.41
CA HIS A 63 13.26 -8.57 10.91
C HIS A 63 12.58 -8.35 9.55
N LEU A 64 12.15 -7.11 9.30
CA LEU A 64 11.66 -6.64 8.01
C LEU A 64 12.55 -5.52 7.48
N SER A 65 12.77 -5.51 6.17
CA SER A 65 13.44 -4.40 5.50
C SER A 65 12.69 -4.07 4.21
N PHE A 66 12.86 -2.85 3.71
CA PHE A 66 12.39 -2.51 2.37
C PHE A 66 12.97 -3.47 1.33
N ALA A 67 12.13 -3.86 0.38
CA ALA A 67 12.56 -4.62 -0.78
C ALA A 67 13.31 -3.69 -1.74
N SER A 68 14.22 -4.27 -2.53
CA SER A 68 14.95 -3.51 -3.55
C SER A 68 14.01 -3.14 -4.71
N GLU A 69 14.37 -2.10 -5.45
CA GLU A 69 13.68 -1.71 -6.69
C GLU A 69 13.56 -2.87 -7.68
N GLU A 70 14.63 -3.66 -7.87
CA GLU A 70 14.60 -4.87 -8.71
C GLU A 70 13.48 -5.85 -8.29
N ARG A 71 13.23 -6.00 -6.98
CA ARG A 71 12.15 -6.85 -6.49
C ARG A 71 10.80 -6.20 -6.71
N LEU A 72 10.70 -4.89 -6.53
CA LEU A 72 9.47 -4.15 -6.77
C LEU A 72 9.02 -4.29 -8.24
N GLY A 73 9.95 -4.09 -9.19
CA GLY A 73 9.71 -4.32 -10.61
C GLY A 73 9.38 -5.77 -10.92
N ARG A 74 10.08 -6.73 -10.30
CA ARG A 74 9.83 -8.16 -10.51
C ARG A 74 8.46 -8.63 -10.02
N TYR A 75 8.03 -8.22 -8.83
CA TYR A 75 6.81 -8.75 -8.20
C TYR A 75 5.58 -7.91 -8.49
N LEU A 76 5.73 -6.59 -8.53
CA LEU A 76 4.61 -5.65 -8.69
C LEU A 76 4.66 -4.91 -10.01
N GLY A 77 5.73 -5.03 -10.82
CA GLY A 77 5.84 -4.29 -12.08
C GLY A 77 5.97 -2.78 -11.89
N LEU A 78 6.45 -2.32 -10.72
CA LEU A 78 6.51 -0.92 -10.34
C LEU A 78 7.94 -0.43 -10.12
N GLY A 79 8.17 0.86 -10.37
CA GLY A 79 9.38 1.59 -10.03
C GLY A 79 9.38 2.16 -8.60
N GLN A 80 10.52 2.67 -8.16
CA GLN A 80 10.62 3.32 -6.85
C GLN A 80 9.71 4.56 -6.79
N GLY A 81 8.92 4.69 -5.73
CA GLY A 81 7.99 5.80 -5.55
C GLY A 81 6.59 5.55 -6.13
N GLU A 82 6.37 4.46 -6.85
CA GLU A 82 5.09 4.12 -7.49
C GLU A 82 4.27 3.09 -6.69
N VAL A 83 4.68 2.77 -5.45
CA VAL A 83 4.10 1.66 -4.69
C VAL A 83 2.61 1.91 -4.40
N THR A 84 1.77 0.99 -4.88
CA THR A 84 0.30 1.05 -4.77
C THR A 84 -0.31 -0.34 -4.54
N PRO A 85 -1.43 -0.48 -3.82
CA PRO A 85 -2.13 -1.76 -3.69
C PRO A 85 -2.55 -2.36 -5.03
N LEU A 86 -2.74 -1.52 -6.06
CA LEU A 86 -3.13 -1.96 -7.40
C LEU A 86 -2.00 -2.71 -8.14
N GLY A 87 -0.74 -2.57 -7.70
CA GLY A 87 0.41 -3.30 -8.25
C GLY A 87 0.29 -4.81 -8.12
N ILE A 88 -0.59 -5.29 -7.23
CA ILE A 88 -0.90 -6.71 -7.07
C ILE A 88 -1.43 -7.36 -8.35
N PHE A 89 -2.04 -6.58 -9.26
CA PHE A 89 -2.43 -7.09 -10.58
C PHE A 89 -1.27 -7.72 -11.37
N ASN A 90 -0.06 -7.21 -11.16
CA ASN A 90 1.14 -7.67 -11.84
C ASN A 90 1.76 -8.92 -11.17
N ASP A 91 1.38 -9.25 -9.93
CA ASP A 91 1.88 -10.43 -9.21
C ASP A 91 1.14 -11.71 -9.65
N ARG A 92 1.40 -12.13 -10.90
CA ARG A 92 0.81 -13.37 -11.46
C ARG A 92 1.13 -14.63 -10.66
N SER A 93 2.22 -14.58 -9.90
CA SER A 93 2.69 -15.69 -9.06
C SER A 93 2.03 -15.73 -7.68
N ARG A 94 1.28 -14.69 -7.30
CA ARG A 94 0.66 -14.52 -5.97
C ARG A 94 1.69 -14.67 -4.84
N SER A 95 2.91 -14.20 -5.10
CA SER A 95 4.05 -14.30 -4.17
C SER A 95 4.02 -13.22 -3.09
N VAL A 96 3.22 -12.17 -3.26
CA VAL A 96 3.10 -11.05 -2.33
C VAL A 96 1.86 -11.22 -1.47
N THR A 97 2.05 -11.18 -0.14
CA THR A 97 0.94 -11.07 0.81
C THR A 97 0.59 -9.60 1.01
N VAL A 98 -0.68 -9.22 0.85
CA VAL A 98 -1.13 -7.86 1.14
C VAL A 98 -1.46 -7.75 2.62
N VAL A 99 -1.00 -6.68 3.25
CA VAL A 99 -1.18 -6.40 4.67
C VAL A 99 -1.87 -5.06 4.82
N PHE A 100 -3.05 -5.04 5.42
CA PHE A 100 -3.76 -3.81 5.72
C PHE A 100 -3.61 -3.44 7.19
N ASP A 101 -3.34 -2.16 7.45
CA ASP A 101 -3.60 -1.59 8.77
C ASP A 101 -5.11 -1.65 9.05
N ARG A 102 -5.48 -2.03 10.27
CA ARG A 102 -6.88 -2.16 10.68
C ARG A 102 -7.66 -0.86 10.59
N ASP A 103 -7.01 0.30 10.66
CA ASP A 103 -7.69 1.58 10.58
C ASP A 103 -8.21 1.89 9.17
N LEU A 104 -7.80 1.12 8.17
CA LEU A 104 -8.32 1.20 6.81
C LEU A 104 -9.59 0.37 6.60
N VAL A 105 -9.89 -0.57 7.50
CA VAL A 105 -11.02 -1.48 7.37
C VAL A 105 -12.33 -0.67 7.42
N ASP A 106 -13.26 -1.03 6.54
CA ASP A 106 -14.59 -0.40 6.37
C ASP A 106 -14.56 1.09 6.00
N LYS A 107 -13.40 1.66 5.65
CA LYS A 107 -13.33 3.03 5.13
C LYS A 107 -13.94 3.10 3.74
N GLU A 108 -14.89 4.01 3.57
CA GLU A 108 -15.60 4.21 2.30
C GLU A 108 -14.75 4.94 1.25
N CYS A 109 -13.73 5.70 1.68
CA CYS A 109 -12.91 6.51 0.80
C CYS A 109 -11.43 6.48 1.19
N LEU A 110 -10.67 5.60 0.54
CA LEU A 110 -9.22 5.49 0.64
C LEU A 110 -8.58 6.10 -0.61
N GLY A 111 -7.71 7.08 -0.41
CA GLY A 111 -6.90 7.67 -1.46
C GLY A 111 -5.67 6.81 -1.71
N VAL A 112 -5.56 6.25 -2.91
CA VAL A 112 -4.39 5.48 -3.36
C VAL A 112 -3.79 6.13 -4.61
N HIS A 113 -2.48 6.31 -4.64
CA HIS A 113 -1.77 6.82 -5.81
C HIS A 113 -1.67 5.70 -6.87
N PRO A 114 -2.17 5.88 -8.11
CA PRO A 114 -2.15 4.86 -9.15
C PRO A 114 -0.92 5.02 -10.05
N ASN A 115 0.25 4.54 -9.60
CA ASN A 115 1.49 4.44 -10.40
C ASN A 115 2.05 5.73 -11.02
N ASP A 116 1.36 6.86 -10.85
CA ASP A 116 1.82 8.20 -11.17
C ASP A 116 1.33 9.12 -10.04
N ASN A 117 2.24 9.88 -9.44
CA ASN A 117 1.92 10.82 -8.36
C ASN A 117 1.04 11.99 -8.85
N THR A 118 0.71 12.02 -10.14
CA THR A 118 -0.22 12.96 -10.76
C THR A 118 -1.69 12.65 -10.51
N ALA A 119 -2.04 11.46 -9.98
CA ALA A 119 -3.43 11.08 -9.72
C ALA A 119 -3.64 10.46 -8.33
N THR A 120 -4.86 10.56 -7.83
CA THR A 120 -5.30 9.85 -6.62
C THR A 120 -6.64 9.18 -6.91
N LEU A 121 -6.69 7.86 -6.79
CA LEU A 121 -7.94 7.12 -6.87
C LEU A 121 -8.56 7.07 -5.47
N ALA A 122 -9.79 7.54 -5.38
CA ALA A 122 -10.66 7.32 -4.24
C ALA A 122 -11.40 5.99 -4.43
N LEU A 123 -11.11 5.00 -3.59
CA LEU A 123 -11.74 3.68 -3.62
C LEU A 123 -12.18 3.28 -2.21
N SER A 124 -13.27 2.52 -2.10
CA SER A 124 -13.65 1.93 -0.82
C SER A 124 -12.67 0.83 -0.43
N PHE A 125 -12.50 0.60 0.86
CA PHE A 125 -11.73 -0.55 1.37
C PHE A 125 -12.28 -1.87 0.80
N SER A 126 -13.60 -2.01 0.72
CA SER A 126 -14.27 -3.18 0.15
C SER A 126 -13.89 -3.42 -1.32
N ASP A 127 -13.78 -2.36 -2.13
CA ASP A 127 -13.40 -2.50 -3.54
C ASP A 127 -11.94 -2.92 -3.69
N ILE A 128 -11.04 -2.31 -2.91
CA ILE A 128 -9.62 -2.70 -2.88
C ILE A 128 -9.47 -4.16 -2.44
N LEU A 129 -10.16 -4.55 -1.37
CA LEU A 129 -10.14 -5.91 -0.85
C LEU A 129 -10.68 -6.91 -1.87
N LYS A 130 -11.79 -6.59 -2.53
CA LYS A 130 -12.38 -7.41 -3.58
C LYS A 130 -11.39 -7.61 -4.73
N PHE A 131 -10.79 -6.53 -5.20
CA PHE A 131 -9.79 -6.56 -6.27
C PHE A 131 -8.61 -7.50 -5.94
N ILE A 132 -8.05 -7.40 -4.73
CA ILE A 132 -6.93 -8.26 -4.30
C ILE A 132 -7.37 -9.71 -4.14
N SER A 133 -8.56 -9.93 -3.57
CA SER A 133 -9.11 -11.28 -3.36
C SER A 133 -9.37 -12.00 -4.69
N GLU A 134 -9.84 -11.28 -5.71
CA GLU A 134 -10.04 -11.82 -7.06
C GLU A 134 -8.72 -12.23 -7.74
N GLN A 135 -7.60 -11.59 -7.42
CA GLN A 135 -6.27 -12.03 -7.90
C GLN A 135 -5.78 -13.31 -7.19
N GLY A 136 -6.33 -13.62 -6.01
CA GLY A 136 -5.97 -14.79 -5.20
C GLY A 136 -4.76 -14.57 -4.29
N ASN A 137 -4.36 -13.32 -4.07
CA ASN A 137 -3.30 -12.99 -3.12
C ASN A 137 -3.79 -13.16 -1.67
N THR A 138 -2.88 -13.56 -0.78
CA THR A 138 -3.21 -13.66 0.65
C THR A 138 -3.34 -12.26 1.26
N VAL A 139 -4.37 -12.05 2.07
CA VAL A 139 -4.60 -10.81 2.82
C VAL A 139 -4.40 -11.04 4.31
N LYS A 140 -3.74 -10.10 4.98
CA LYS A 140 -3.57 -10.05 6.43
C LYS A 140 -3.92 -8.66 6.97
N TYR A 141 -4.21 -8.61 8.27
CA TYR A 141 -4.54 -7.39 8.99
C TYR A 141 -3.60 -7.23 10.17
N VAL A 142 -3.11 -6.00 10.38
CA VAL A 142 -2.19 -5.64 11.46
C VAL A 142 -2.65 -4.34 12.12
N THR A 143 -2.21 -4.11 13.34
CA THR A 143 -2.37 -2.81 14.01
C THR A 143 -1.01 -2.15 14.09
N LEU A 144 -0.82 -1.04 13.37
CA LEU A 144 0.38 -0.21 13.47
C LEU A 144 0.12 0.98 14.39
N SER A 145 1.20 1.40 15.06
CA SER A 145 1.22 2.58 15.91
C SER A 145 0.95 3.85 15.11
N ASP A 146 0.32 4.82 15.76
CA ASP A 146 0.16 6.19 15.25
C ASP A 146 1.53 6.86 15.01
#